data_AF-A0A350YR25-F1
#
_entry.id   AF-A0A350YR25-F1
#
_cell.length_a   1.000
_cell.length_b   1.000
_cell.length_c   1.000
_cell.angle_alpha   90.00
_cell.angle_beta   90.00
_cell.angle_gamma   90.00
#
_symmetry.space_group_name_H-M   'P 1'
#
loop_
_entity.id
_entity.type
_entity.pdbx_description
1 polymer ?
#
loop_
_entity_poly.entity_id
_entity_poly.type
_entity_poly.pdbx_seq_one_letter_code
_entity_poly.pdbx_strand_id
1 'polypeptide(L)'
;MKKAIFSHVGQSFFDASGRSDYSTAIPYIVVRNVPDLGLLTSLRFLEWVDVNPEGVISLPTGKTPEYFIKWTTRLLNGWEDRGNRTLMEKYGLLLKKKPSLKGLRFVQTEDFYPIDPEQHNSYYHYVTSFYIRGFDLDPARALLINDDDIELAQNKHFTEVFPDNRIDLTLRNREAGSRLEKLQQESIFRIDNWCTAYENRIRELGGIGFYLGGMGPDGSVASNTRGSDHNSTTRLTATNFENQAASAGDLGGIEVSRNRLVITIGLGTITYNPEGVTIIFAAGEAKAPVLKNALENPVDNLYPATVLQRQQNARFYITEGAAVRLHDSVEKYFMEGEWTFAKTEKAIFDLCQKINKYAHKLELEDLKNDRYCSLIPDLRMERVQEVIDATKKKIEKGLLKEKDQAFLHTGPHHDDIMLGIFPCIVPRLRNHTNRFHFAVLTSGFTAVTNKMLQNLMEETFRHIGQGKIQMLRYPDFFDEGYKYKFDKDVSHYLDKVADRDEKGKLRGIC
;
A
#
# COMPACT_ATOMS: atom_id res chain seq x y z
N MET A 1 5.27 -31.93 4.65
CA MET A 1 5.69 -30.54 4.93
C MET A 1 6.44 -30.52 6.26
N LYS A 2 7.60 -29.84 6.36
CA LYS A 2 8.23 -29.58 7.65
C LYS A 2 7.34 -28.57 8.38
N LYS A 3 6.83 -28.93 9.57
CA LYS A 3 6.09 -27.98 10.42
C LYS A 3 7.04 -26.84 10.77
N ALA A 4 6.77 -25.63 10.28
CA ALA A 4 7.62 -24.48 10.58
C ALA A 4 7.63 -24.23 12.08
N ILE A 5 8.83 -23.95 12.57
CA ILE A 5 9.06 -23.55 13.94
C ILE A 5 8.78 -22.05 14.00
N PHE A 6 7.73 -21.68 14.72
CA PHE A 6 7.47 -20.28 15.09
C PHE A 6 8.30 -19.92 16.32
N SER A 7 8.61 -18.63 16.48
CA SER A 7 9.13 -18.12 17.74
C SER A 7 8.06 -18.17 18.84
N HIS A 8 8.41 -17.85 20.09
CA HIS A 8 7.43 -17.88 21.18
C HIS A 8 6.28 -16.88 20.90
N VAL A 9 6.63 -15.66 20.48
CA VAL A 9 5.66 -14.66 20.06
C VAL A 9 4.83 -15.15 18.87
N GLY A 10 5.50 -15.69 17.84
CA GLY A 10 4.82 -16.19 16.64
C GLY A 10 3.83 -17.30 16.97
N GLN A 11 4.20 -18.24 17.84
CA GLN A 11 3.34 -19.34 18.25
C GLN A 11 2.12 -18.83 19.02
N SER A 12 2.29 -17.87 19.95
CA SER A 12 1.16 -17.30 20.69
C SER A 12 0.11 -16.65 19.78
N PHE A 13 0.54 -15.92 18.74
CA PHE A 13 -0.41 -15.34 17.78
C PHE A 13 -0.98 -16.37 16.80
N PHE A 14 -0.21 -17.39 16.42
CA PHE A 14 -0.72 -18.49 15.60
C PHE A 14 -1.83 -19.25 16.33
N ASP A 15 -1.63 -19.58 17.60
CA ASP A 15 -2.63 -20.22 18.46
C ASP A 15 -3.86 -19.32 18.65
N ALA A 16 -3.65 -18.02 18.88
CA ALA A 16 -4.73 -17.03 19.02
C ALA A 16 -5.54 -16.83 17.74
N SER A 17 -4.99 -17.15 16.56
CA SER A 17 -5.71 -17.11 15.29
C SER A 17 -6.72 -18.26 15.14
N GLY A 18 -6.68 -19.26 16.03
CA GLY A 18 -7.54 -20.43 15.98
C GLY A 18 -7.23 -21.36 14.80
N ARG A 19 -6.04 -21.25 14.20
CA ARG A 19 -5.56 -22.13 13.13
C ARG A 19 -4.64 -23.20 13.71
N SER A 20 -4.75 -24.41 13.18
CA SER A 20 -3.92 -25.56 13.60
C SER A 20 -2.81 -25.88 12.60
N ASP A 21 -2.96 -25.48 11.34
CA ASP A 21 -2.02 -25.77 10.26
C ASP A 21 -2.08 -24.71 9.13
N TYR A 22 -1.16 -24.82 8.17
CA TYR A 22 -1.14 -24.08 6.91
C TYR A 22 -0.60 -24.97 5.78
N SER A 23 -1.12 -24.81 4.57
CA SER A 23 -0.71 -25.53 3.36
C SER A 23 0.24 -24.74 2.45
N THR A 24 0.49 -23.48 2.77
CA THR A 24 1.28 -22.54 1.98
C THR A 24 2.78 -22.85 2.02
N ALA A 25 3.51 -22.43 0.99
CA ALA A 25 4.96 -22.63 0.89
C ALA A 25 5.73 -21.81 1.94
N ILE A 26 5.19 -20.65 2.33
CA ILE A 26 5.71 -19.78 3.37
C ILE A 26 4.68 -19.75 4.51
N PRO A 27 5.07 -19.96 5.78
CA PRO A 27 4.12 -19.90 6.88
C PRO A 27 3.58 -18.48 7.10
N TYR A 28 2.33 -18.39 7.53
CA TYR A 28 1.68 -17.11 7.80
C TYR A 28 0.91 -17.13 9.13
N ILE A 29 0.67 -15.93 9.68
CA ILE A 29 -0.11 -15.71 10.90
C ILE A 29 -1.22 -14.72 10.57
N VAL A 30 -2.45 -15.06 10.97
CA VAL A 30 -3.63 -14.22 10.75
C VAL A 30 -3.99 -13.50 12.04
N VAL A 31 -4.18 -12.18 11.94
CA VAL A 31 -4.66 -11.33 13.03
C VAL A 31 -5.94 -10.60 12.62
N ARG A 32 -6.69 -10.06 13.60
CA ARG A 32 -8.01 -9.47 13.34
C ARG A 32 -7.93 -8.13 12.60
N ASN A 33 -6.95 -7.31 12.94
CA ASN A 33 -6.90 -5.91 12.50
C ASN A 33 -5.45 -5.38 12.41
N VAL A 34 -5.31 -4.18 11.87
CA VAL A 34 -4.00 -3.52 11.67
C VAL A 34 -3.27 -3.20 12.99
N PRO A 35 -3.94 -2.73 14.06
CA PRO A 35 -3.29 -2.62 15.37
C PRO A 35 -2.67 -3.92 15.89
N ASP A 36 -3.38 -5.05 15.79
CA ASP A 36 -2.86 -6.36 16.20
C ASP A 36 -1.70 -6.81 15.30
N LEU A 37 -1.73 -6.46 14.02
CA LEU A 37 -0.64 -6.71 13.08
C LEU A 37 0.64 -5.97 13.49
N GLY A 38 0.51 -4.70 13.87
CA GLY A 38 1.60 -3.91 14.41
C GLY A 38 2.13 -4.47 15.74
N LEU A 39 1.25 -4.95 16.62
CA LEU A 39 1.63 -5.54 17.91
C LEU A 39 2.44 -6.82 17.72
N LEU A 40 1.95 -7.77 16.93
CA LEU A 40 2.66 -9.00 16.59
C LEU A 40 4.05 -8.69 16.04
N THR A 41 4.12 -7.79 15.06
CA THR A 41 5.39 -7.40 14.42
C THR A 41 6.36 -6.78 15.42
N SER A 42 5.87 -5.90 16.30
CA SER A 42 6.66 -5.23 17.34
C SER A 42 7.24 -6.23 18.34
N LEU A 43 6.41 -7.12 18.86
CA LEU A 43 6.85 -8.14 19.82
C LEU A 43 7.87 -9.10 19.19
N ARG A 44 7.63 -9.54 17.94
CA ARG A 44 8.57 -10.41 17.22
C ARG A 44 9.90 -9.71 16.94
N PHE A 45 9.86 -8.42 16.60
CA PHE A 45 11.07 -7.61 16.40
C PHE A 45 11.89 -7.53 17.69
N LEU A 46 11.26 -7.19 18.82
CA LEU A 46 11.95 -7.09 20.12
C LEU A 46 12.50 -8.45 20.59
N GLU A 47 11.77 -9.54 20.34
CA GLU A 47 12.26 -10.91 20.59
C GLU A 47 13.50 -11.23 19.74
N TRP A 48 13.56 -10.77 18.48
CA TRP A 48 14.73 -10.95 17.63
C TRP A 48 15.92 -10.07 18.05
N VAL A 49 15.67 -8.84 18.49
CA VAL A 49 16.72 -7.92 18.95
C VAL A 49 17.41 -8.43 20.20
N ASP A 50 16.69 -9.07 21.13
CA ASP A 50 17.30 -9.62 22.36
C ASP A 50 18.40 -10.65 22.06
N VAL A 51 18.21 -11.47 21.03
CA VAL A 51 19.21 -12.45 20.58
C VAL A 51 20.20 -11.89 19.56
N ASN A 52 19.89 -10.75 18.91
CA ASN A 52 20.74 -10.09 17.91
C ASN A 52 20.93 -8.59 18.22
N PRO A 53 21.56 -8.22 19.35
CA PRO A 53 21.67 -6.82 19.76
C PRO A 53 22.47 -5.95 18.77
N GLU A 54 23.33 -6.59 17.97
CA GLU A 54 24.20 -5.94 16.98
C GLU A 54 23.79 -6.25 15.52
N GLY A 55 22.59 -6.82 15.33
CA GLY A 55 22.14 -7.35 14.06
C GLY A 55 21.83 -6.30 12.99
N VAL A 56 21.77 -6.75 11.74
CA VAL A 56 21.41 -5.92 10.57
C VAL A 56 19.92 -5.95 10.36
N ILE A 57 19.28 -4.78 10.35
CA ILE A 57 17.84 -4.63 10.19
C ILE A 57 17.50 -3.79 8.95
N SER A 58 16.35 -4.05 8.36
CA SER A 58 15.78 -3.21 7.33
C SER A 58 14.27 -3.14 7.55
N LEU A 59 13.75 -1.91 7.67
CA LEU A 59 12.37 -1.62 8.05
C LEU A 59 11.67 -0.83 6.92
N PRO A 60 10.35 -0.98 6.76
CA PRO A 60 9.60 -0.43 5.64
C PRO A 60 9.20 1.03 5.90
N THR A 61 8.82 1.77 4.86
CA THR A 61 8.25 3.12 5.00
C THR A 61 6.74 3.12 4.76
N GLY A 62 6.10 4.29 4.83
CA GLY A 62 4.68 4.49 4.51
C GLY A 62 3.72 4.33 5.69
N LYS A 63 2.44 4.13 5.37
CA LYS A 63 1.35 4.10 6.37
C LYS A 63 1.20 2.76 7.07
N THR A 64 1.51 1.66 6.38
CA THR A 64 1.32 0.31 6.93
C THR A 64 2.11 0.08 8.22
N PRO A 65 3.41 0.46 8.37
CA PRO A 65 4.17 0.20 9.59
C PRO A 65 3.83 1.12 10.77
N GLU A 66 2.88 2.05 10.63
CA GLU A 66 2.55 3.03 11.67
C GLU A 66 2.24 2.39 13.03
N TYR A 67 1.45 1.30 13.04
CA TYR A 67 1.16 0.58 14.28
C TYR A 67 2.36 -0.21 14.81
N PHE A 68 3.24 -0.72 13.94
CA PHE A 68 4.49 -1.34 14.37
C PHE A 68 5.37 -0.32 15.11
N ILE A 69 5.53 0.88 14.55
CA ILE A 69 6.27 1.98 15.18
C ILE A 69 5.64 2.36 16.51
N LYS A 70 4.33 2.63 16.52
CA LYS A 70 3.59 3.02 17.73
C LYS A 70 3.69 1.99 18.85
N TRP A 71 3.53 0.70 18.54
CA TRP A 71 3.67 -0.37 19.53
C TRP A 71 5.10 -0.48 20.04
N THR A 72 6.08 -0.44 19.15
CA THR A 72 7.50 -0.55 19.53
C THR A 72 7.91 0.60 20.45
N THR A 73 7.56 1.84 20.09
CA THR A 73 7.80 3.02 20.93
C THR A 73 7.07 2.92 22.27
N ARG A 74 5.79 2.52 22.28
CA ARG A 74 5.02 2.35 23.52
C ARG A 74 5.67 1.33 24.46
N LEU A 75 6.05 0.17 23.93
CA LEU A 75 6.63 -0.91 24.71
C LEU A 75 8.01 -0.52 25.25
N LEU A 76 8.86 0.13 24.45
CA LEU A 76 10.18 0.57 24.90
C LEU A 76 10.12 1.72 25.91
N ASN A 77 9.21 2.68 25.75
CA ASN A 77 9.10 3.81 26.66
C ASN A 77 8.44 3.42 27.99
N GLY A 78 7.44 2.53 27.93
CA GLY A 78 6.73 2.01 29.10
C GLY A 78 7.14 0.58 29.44
N TRP A 79 8.44 0.27 29.41
CA TRP A 79 8.91 -1.12 29.52
C TRP A 79 8.52 -1.77 30.85
N GLU A 80 8.58 -1.02 31.96
CA GLU A 80 8.22 -1.48 33.31
C GLU A 80 6.72 -1.27 33.64
N ASP A 81 5.94 -0.69 32.71
CA ASP A 81 4.52 -0.45 32.95
C ASP A 81 3.78 -1.79 33.07
N ARG A 82 3.06 -1.99 34.19
CA ARG A 82 2.33 -3.24 34.47
C ARG A 82 1.45 -3.69 33.30
N GLY A 83 0.76 -2.76 32.63
CA GLY A 83 -0.09 -3.04 31.49
C GLY A 83 0.68 -3.55 30.27
N ASN A 84 1.86 -2.97 29.99
CA ASN A 84 2.72 -3.41 28.89
C ASN A 84 3.39 -4.75 29.24
N ARG A 85 3.87 -4.96 30.47
CA ARG A 85 4.41 -6.27 30.92
C ARG A 85 3.38 -7.39 30.75
N THR A 86 2.15 -7.17 31.22
CA THR A 86 1.04 -8.13 31.07
C THR A 86 0.75 -8.43 29.60
N LEU A 87 0.77 -7.41 28.74
CA LEU A 87 0.56 -7.56 27.30
C LEU A 87 1.68 -8.37 26.63
N MET A 88 2.94 -8.09 26.96
CA MET A 88 4.12 -8.79 26.44
C MET A 88 4.10 -10.27 26.85
N GLU A 89 3.86 -10.55 28.13
CA GLU A 89 3.78 -11.92 28.68
C GLU A 89 2.62 -12.71 28.06
N LYS A 90 1.44 -12.08 27.89
CA LYS A 90 0.28 -12.70 27.24
C LYS A 90 0.61 -13.22 25.84
N TYR A 91 1.44 -12.49 25.10
CA TYR A 91 1.81 -12.81 23.73
C TYR A 91 3.23 -13.38 23.60
N GLY A 92 3.77 -13.97 24.67
CA GLY A 92 4.99 -14.78 24.60
C GLY A 92 6.31 -14.02 24.56
N LEU A 93 6.32 -12.69 24.75
CA LEU A 93 7.56 -11.92 24.87
C LEU A 93 8.05 -11.94 26.33
N LEU A 94 8.98 -12.84 26.63
CA LEU A 94 9.45 -13.14 27.99
C LEU A 94 10.73 -12.40 28.42
N LEU A 95 10.99 -11.23 27.81
CA LEU A 95 12.21 -10.47 28.05
C LEU A 95 12.22 -9.83 29.44
N LYS A 96 13.28 -10.11 30.21
CA LYS A 96 13.46 -9.54 31.55
C LYS A 96 14.02 -8.12 31.51
N LYS A 97 14.92 -7.82 30.57
CA LYS A 97 15.56 -6.51 30.42
C LYS A 97 15.04 -5.80 29.17
N LYS A 98 14.97 -4.48 29.23
CA LYS A 98 14.66 -3.64 28.07
C LYS A 98 15.77 -3.81 27.02
N PRO A 99 15.45 -4.23 25.78
CA PRO A 99 16.45 -4.29 24.72
C PRO A 99 16.89 -2.88 24.32
N SER A 100 18.17 -2.74 23.97
CA SER A 100 18.72 -1.51 23.37
C SER A 100 18.76 -1.67 21.86
N LEU A 101 18.31 -0.65 21.13
CA LEU A 101 18.33 -0.66 19.67
C LEU A 101 19.61 -0.01 19.09
N LYS A 102 20.45 0.63 19.93
CA LYS A 102 21.68 1.34 19.50
C LYS A 102 22.71 0.44 18.83
N GLY A 103 22.70 -0.84 19.17
CA GLY A 103 23.59 -1.84 18.58
C GLY A 103 23.21 -2.20 17.14
N LEU A 104 21.98 -1.94 16.71
CA LEU A 104 21.50 -2.40 15.42
C LEU A 104 22.14 -1.60 14.27
N ARG A 105 22.37 -2.28 13.15
CA ARG A 105 22.80 -1.66 11.89
C ARG A 105 21.59 -1.54 10.97
N PHE A 106 21.27 -0.33 10.55
CA PHE A 106 20.08 -0.08 9.73
C PHE A 106 20.44 -0.07 8.25
N VAL A 107 19.64 -0.72 7.41
CA VAL A 107 19.74 -0.67 5.94
C VAL A 107 18.43 -0.15 5.38
N GLN A 108 18.47 1.01 4.72
CA GLN A 108 17.32 1.57 4.01
C GLN A 108 16.97 0.72 2.79
N THR A 109 15.69 0.37 2.67
CA THR A 109 15.19 -0.49 1.59
C THR A 109 15.20 0.20 0.24
N GLU A 110 14.73 1.45 0.20
CA GLU A 110 14.49 2.18 -1.04
C GLU A 110 14.31 3.68 -0.83
N ASP A 111 14.44 4.45 -1.91
CA ASP A 111 14.00 5.84 -2.03
C ASP A 111 13.61 6.19 -3.47
N PHE A 112 12.73 7.17 -3.62
CA PHE A 112 12.45 7.78 -4.92
C PHE A 112 13.71 8.49 -5.43
N TYR A 113 13.97 8.43 -6.74
CA TYR A 113 15.14 9.08 -7.33
C TYR A 113 14.80 9.82 -8.62
N PRO A 114 15.26 11.07 -8.81
CA PRO A 114 15.89 11.90 -7.79
C PRO A 114 14.83 12.47 -6.83
N ILE A 115 15.13 12.65 -5.55
CA ILE A 115 14.29 13.37 -4.58
C ILE A 115 15.19 14.14 -3.61
N ASP A 116 14.71 15.31 -3.16
CA ASP A 116 15.40 16.06 -2.12
C ASP A 116 15.29 15.29 -0.79
N PRO A 117 16.40 14.91 -0.13
CA PRO A 117 16.39 14.16 1.13
C PRO A 117 15.68 14.90 2.26
N GLU A 118 15.64 16.24 2.26
CA GLU A 118 14.92 17.04 3.25
C GLU A 118 13.41 17.08 3.00
N GLN A 119 12.96 16.66 1.81
CA GLN A 119 11.54 16.62 1.48
C GLN A 119 10.81 15.61 2.38
N HIS A 120 9.74 16.05 3.03
CA HIS A 120 9.01 15.23 4.01
C HIS A 120 8.46 13.90 3.48
N ASN A 121 8.29 13.78 2.16
CA ASN A 121 7.82 12.58 1.46
C ASN A 121 8.97 11.72 0.87
N SER A 122 10.24 12.08 1.09
CA SER A 122 11.36 11.18 0.83
C SER A 122 11.38 10.04 1.86
N TYR A 123 11.83 8.87 1.43
CA TYR A 123 11.97 7.74 2.34
C TYR A 123 13.16 7.92 3.28
N TYR A 124 14.18 8.66 2.87
CA TYR A 124 15.29 9.12 3.70
C TYR A 124 14.79 9.95 4.89
N HIS A 125 13.94 10.95 4.65
CA HIS A 125 13.35 11.77 5.71
C HIS A 125 12.50 10.92 6.66
N TYR A 126 11.70 10.00 6.10
CA TYR A 126 10.88 9.07 6.89
C TYR A 126 11.75 8.21 7.81
N VAL A 127 12.75 7.52 7.25
CA VAL A 127 13.64 6.61 8.00
C VAL A 127 14.38 7.36 9.10
N THR A 128 14.93 8.53 8.77
CA THR A 128 15.66 9.36 9.73
C THR A 128 14.75 9.81 10.88
N SER A 129 13.50 10.16 10.57
CA SER A 129 12.53 10.65 11.56
C SER A 129 11.98 9.55 12.45
N PHE A 130 11.44 8.49 11.86
CA PHE A 130 10.66 7.48 12.58
C PHE A 130 11.49 6.32 13.10
N TYR A 131 12.60 5.98 12.45
CA TYR A 131 13.48 4.89 12.87
C TYR A 131 14.74 5.40 13.54
N ILE A 132 15.56 6.21 12.85
CA ILE A 132 16.84 6.63 13.43
C ILE A 132 16.61 7.44 14.72
N ARG A 133 15.84 8.52 14.64
CA ARG A 133 15.46 9.30 15.83
C ARG A 133 14.40 8.58 16.68
N GLY A 134 13.35 8.05 16.05
CA GLY A 134 12.20 7.49 16.77
C GLY A 134 12.50 6.23 17.60
N PHE A 135 13.48 5.43 17.18
CA PHE A 135 13.95 4.23 17.91
C PHE A 135 15.30 4.42 18.60
N ASP A 136 15.88 5.63 18.58
CA ASP A 136 17.20 5.93 19.15
C ASP A 136 18.30 4.99 18.59
N LEU A 137 18.29 4.79 17.27
CA LEU A 137 19.33 4.04 16.55
C LEU A 137 20.57 4.94 16.35
N ASP A 138 21.74 4.33 16.26
CA ASP A 138 22.98 5.06 15.96
C ASP A 138 23.05 5.44 14.46
N PRO A 139 23.01 6.75 14.10
CA PRO A 139 23.11 7.18 12.71
C PRO A 139 24.39 6.72 12.01
N ALA A 140 25.51 6.59 12.75
CA ALA A 140 26.79 6.14 12.19
C ALA A 140 26.76 4.66 11.75
N ARG A 141 25.74 3.93 12.18
CA ARG A 141 25.52 2.51 11.85
C ARG A 141 24.39 2.31 10.84
N ALA A 142 23.90 3.38 10.23
CA ALA A 142 22.90 3.34 9.19
C ALA A 142 23.52 3.42 7.79
N LEU A 143 23.07 2.54 6.90
CA LEU A 143 23.24 2.66 5.46
C LEU A 143 21.97 3.29 4.90
N LEU A 144 22.03 4.58 4.57
CA LEU A 144 20.89 5.35 4.05
C LEU A 144 21.08 5.62 2.56
N ILE A 145 19.96 5.75 1.85
CA ILE A 145 19.92 6.17 0.45
C ILE A 145 19.71 7.68 0.49
N ASN A 146 20.79 8.43 0.36
CA ASN A 146 20.80 9.89 0.36
C ASN A 146 21.22 10.36 -1.03
N ASP A 147 20.28 10.97 -1.77
CA ASP A 147 20.49 11.39 -3.15
C ASP A 147 21.63 12.41 -3.30
N ASP A 148 21.86 13.25 -2.29
CA ASP A 148 22.94 14.24 -2.27
C ASP A 148 24.34 13.61 -2.18
N ASP A 149 24.43 12.38 -1.64
CA ASP A 149 25.69 11.64 -1.51
C ASP A 149 26.02 10.85 -2.79
N ILE A 150 25.15 10.86 -3.81
CA ILE A 150 25.35 10.14 -5.07
C ILE A 150 26.10 11.04 -6.05
N GLU A 151 27.42 10.83 -6.19
CA GLU A 151 28.25 11.58 -7.12
C GLU A 151 27.81 11.38 -8.58
N LEU A 152 27.40 12.47 -9.24
CA LEU A 152 27.03 12.46 -10.66
C LEU A 152 28.15 13.00 -11.56
N ALA A 153 27.95 12.91 -12.87
CA ALA A 153 28.93 13.34 -13.85
C ALA A 153 29.31 14.81 -13.63
N GLN A 154 30.61 15.09 -13.69
CA GLN A 154 31.18 16.43 -13.47
C GLN A 154 30.85 17.03 -12.09
N ASN A 155 30.59 16.18 -11.08
CA ASN A 155 30.19 16.58 -9.72
C ASN A 155 28.97 17.51 -9.71
N LYS A 156 28.06 17.32 -10.66
CA LYS A 156 26.84 18.11 -10.79
C LYS A 156 25.76 17.60 -9.86
N HIS A 157 24.90 18.50 -9.41
CA HIS A 157 23.71 18.11 -8.66
C HIS A 157 22.68 17.45 -9.58
N PHE A 158 21.82 16.56 -9.06
CA PHE A 158 20.82 15.87 -9.88
C PHE A 158 19.84 16.84 -10.57
N THR A 159 19.60 18.03 -10.00
CA THR A 159 18.77 19.07 -10.63
C THR A 159 19.42 19.70 -11.87
N GLU A 160 20.75 19.63 -12.00
CA GLU A 160 21.46 20.08 -13.19
C GLU A 160 21.51 19.00 -14.28
N VAL A 161 21.56 17.73 -13.87
CA VAL A 161 21.64 16.57 -14.77
C VAL A 161 20.25 16.17 -15.28
N PHE A 162 19.26 16.19 -14.41
CA PHE A 162 17.86 15.80 -14.65
C PHE A 162 16.92 16.95 -14.28
N PRO A 163 16.91 18.07 -15.02
CA PRO A 163 16.19 19.29 -14.65
C PRO A 163 14.66 19.14 -14.60
N ASP A 164 14.10 18.12 -15.24
CA ASP A 164 12.69 17.75 -15.21
C ASP A 164 12.39 16.52 -14.33
N ASN A 165 13.39 16.06 -13.56
CA ASN A 165 13.39 14.83 -12.77
C ASN A 165 13.12 13.55 -13.59
N ARG A 166 13.30 13.60 -14.92
CA ARG A 166 13.13 12.42 -15.78
C ARG A 166 14.48 11.79 -16.07
N ILE A 167 14.52 10.47 -15.96
CA ILE A 167 15.70 9.67 -16.26
C ILE A 167 15.32 8.64 -17.32
N ASP A 168 15.95 8.75 -18.49
CA ASP A 168 15.81 7.77 -19.56
C ASP A 168 16.76 6.58 -19.32
N LEU A 169 16.22 5.51 -18.73
CA LEU A 169 16.99 4.29 -18.49
C LEU A 169 17.48 3.59 -19.77
N THR A 170 16.95 3.94 -20.95
CA THR A 170 17.46 3.37 -22.22
C THR A 170 18.88 3.82 -22.52
N LEU A 171 19.34 4.94 -21.93
CA LEU A 171 20.73 5.41 -22.01
C LEU A 171 21.74 4.40 -21.43
N ARG A 172 21.31 3.36 -20.72
CA ARG A 172 22.20 2.24 -20.36
C ARG A 172 22.64 1.41 -21.58
N ASN A 173 21.81 1.36 -22.63
CA ASN A 173 21.95 0.41 -23.73
C ASN A 173 22.15 1.06 -25.10
N ARG A 174 21.94 2.38 -25.22
CA ARG A 174 22.11 3.12 -26.47
C ARG A 174 23.15 4.22 -26.32
N GLU A 175 23.69 4.69 -27.43
CA GLU A 175 24.56 5.86 -27.44
C GLU A 175 23.77 7.15 -27.17
N ALA A 176 24.42 8.09 -26.48
CA ALA A 176 23.90 9.44 -26.27
C ALA A 176 23.99 10.27 -27.56
N GLY A 177 22.86 10.83 -28.01
CA GLY A 177 22.75 11.65 -29.21
C GLY A 177 22.99 13.15 -28.98
N SER A 178 23.09 13.59 -27.72
CA SER A 178 23.33 15.00 -27.38
C SER A 178 24.32 15.16 -26.22
N ARG A 179 24.83 16.38 -26.03
CA ARG A 179 25.72 16.71 -24.89
C ARG A 179 25.02 16.48 -23.54
N LEU A 180 23.72 16.79 -23.45
CA LEU A 180 22.93 16.54 -22.24
C LEU A 180 22.75 15.04 -22.00
N GLU A 181 22.40 14.28 -23.04
CA GLU A 181 22.28 12.82 -22.92
C GLU A 181 23.62 12.18 -22.52
N LYS A 182 24.75 12.71 -22.98
CA LYS A 182 26.08 12.21 -22.59
C LYS A 182 26.35 12.44 -21.10
N LEU A 183 25.97 13.62 -20.59
CA LEU A 183 26.05 13.94 -19.15
C LEU A 183 25.12 13.03 -18.33
N GLN A 184 23.88 12.83 -18.79
CA GLN A 184 22.90 11.96 -18.13
C GLN A 184 23.34 10.50 -18.14
N GLN A 185 23.86 10.00 -19.26
CA GLN A 185 24.36 8.64 -19.41
C GLN A 185 25.52 8.36 -18.46
N GLU A 186 26.53 9.25 -18.38
CA GLU A 186 27.63 9.10 -17.42
C GLU A 186 27.11 9.09 -15.97
N SER A 187 26.14 9.96 -15.65
CA SER A 187 25.50 10.00 -14.33
C SER A 187 24.73 8.72 -13.99
N ILE A 188 23.99 8.14 -14.95
CA ILE A 188 23.30 6.86 -14.76
C ILE A 188 24.28 5.75 -14.40
N PHE A 189 25.43 5.67 -15.09
CA PHE A 189 26.45 4.68 -14.75
C PHE A 189 27.10 4.91 -13.37
N ARG A 190 27.23 6.16 -12.93
CA ARG A 190 27.67 6.46 -11.55
C ARG A 190 26.65 6.05 -10.51
N ILE A 191 25.35 6.26 -10.77
CA ILE A 191 24.27 5.77 -9.90
C ILE A 191 24.29 4.24 -9.83
N ASP A 192 24.53 3.54 -10.95
CA ASP A 192 24.64 2.08 -10.98
C ASP A 192 25.87 1.58 -10.17
N ASN A 193 27.00 2.29 -10.23
CA ASN A 193 28.17 2.02 -9.40
C ASN A 193 27.88 2.27 -7.91
N TRP A 194 27.18 3.36 -7.57
CA TRP A 194 26.74 3.65 -6.21
C TRP A 194 25.84 2.53 -5.67
N CYS A 195 24.86 2.07 -6.46
CA CYS A 195 23.99 0.94 -6.10
C CYS A 195 24.80 -0.34 -5.84
N THR A 196 25.83 -0.59 -6.65
CA THR A 196 26.74 -1.73 -6.48
C THR A 196 27.55 -1.62 -5.19
N ALA A 197 28.07 -0.43 -4.86
CA ALA A 197 28.78 -0.19 -3.61
C ALA A 197 27.86 -0.35 -2.39
N TYR A 198 26.62 0.13 -2.48
CA TYR A 198 25.60 -0.04 -1.45
C TYR A 198 25.28 -1.52 -1.21
N GLU A 199 25.07 -2.31 -2.27
CA GLU A 199 24.88 -3.76 -2.23
C GLU A 199 26.05 -4.47 -1.55
N ASN A 200 27.29 -4.12 -1.91
CA ASN A 200 28.48 -4.74 -1.33
C ASN A 200 28.58 -4.48 0.17
N ARG A 201 28.31 -3.25 0.63
CA ARG A 201 28.27 -2.92 2.06
C ARG A 201 27.25 -3.76 2.82
N ILE A 202 26.07 -4.02 2.24
CA ILE A 202 25.07 -4.91 2.86
C ILE A 202 25.62 -6.34 2.99
N ARG A 203 26.29 -6.85 1.96
CA ARG A 203 26.87 -8.20 1.96
C ARG A 203 28.04 -8.35 2.91
N GLU A 204 28.88 -7.32 3.03
CA GLU A 204 29.98 -7.24 4.00
C GLU A 204 29.48 -7.29 5.45
N LEU A 205 28.26 -6.79 5.71
CA LEU A 205 27.58 -6.94 7.00
C LEU A 205 26.98 -8.34 7.24
N GLY A 206 27.14 -9.27 6.29
CA GLY A 206 26.55 -10.62 6.34
C GLY A 206 25.11 -10.71 5.81
N GLY A 207 24.61 -9.64 5.19
CA GLY A 207 23.22 -9.52 4.75
C GLY A 207 22.26 -9.08 5.86
N ILE A 208 20.99 -8.92 5.49
CA ILE A 208 19.94 -8.45 6.40
C ILE A 208 19.53 -9.61 7.32
N GLY A 209 19.63 -9.40 8.63
CA GLY A 209 19.25 -10.37 9.65
C GLY A 209 17.77 -10.31 10.03
N PHE A 210 17.17 -9.11 9.97
CA PHE A 210 15.74 -8.89 10.14
C PHE A 210 15.22 -7.93 9.07
N TYR A 211 14.42 -8.44 8.15
CA TYR A 211 13.74 -7.64 7.14
C TYR A 211 12.25 -7.56 7.46
N LEU A 212 11.72 -6.34 7.56
CA LEU A 212 10.29 -6.10 7.63
C LEU A 212 9.86 -5.34 6.37
N GLY A 213 8.93 -5.91 5.61
CA GLY A 213 8.45 -5.35 4.36
C GLY A 213 6.94 -5.33 4.26
N GLY A 214 6.39 -4.32 3.60
CA GLY A 214 5.02 -4.36 3.12
C GLY A 214 4.92 -5.16 1.82
N MET A 215 3.69 -5.38 1.35
CA MET A 215 3.45 -5.90 0.01
C MET A 215 2.69 -4.90 -0.85
N GLY A 216 3.22 -4.60 -2.04
CA GLY A 216 2.61 -3.70 -3.01
C GLY A 216 1.30 -4.23 -3.60
N PRO A 217 0.55 -3.41 -4.34
CA PRO A 217 -0.72 -3.81 -4.97
C PRO A 217 -0.56 -4.90 -6.03
N ASP A 218 0.61 -5.03 -6.64
CA ASP A 218 0.94 -6.02 -7.66
C ASP A 218 1.62 -7.29 -7.10
N GLY A 219 1.91 -7.32 -5.79
CA GLY A 219 2.67 -8.37 -5.11
C GLY A 219 4.16 -8.07 -4.94
N SER A 220 4.59 -6.82 -5.18
CA SER A 220 5.97 -6.38 -4.96
C SER A 220 6.39 -6.45 -3.49
N VAL A 221 7.69 -6.68 -3.29
CA VAL A 221 8.38 -6.51 -1.99
C VAL A 221 9.43 -5.43 -2.20
N ALA A 222 9.37 -4.35 -1.40
CA ALA A 222 9.96 -3.06 -1.78
C ALA A 222 9.43 -2.63 -3.17
N SER A 223 10.27 -2.02 -3.99
CA SER A 223 9.97 -1.64 -5.37
C SER A 223 10.36 -2.71 -6.40
N ASN A 224 10.50 -3.97 -5.96
CA ASN A 224 10.68 -5.10 -6.85
C ASN A 224 9.31 -5.54 -7.40
N THR A 225 8.87 -4.87 -8.46
CA THR A 225 7.58 -5.10 -9.13
C THR A 225 7.48 -6.46 -9.80
N ARG A 226 6.25 -6.87 -10.14
CA ARG A 226 5.98 -8.06 -10.96
C ARG A 226 6.95 -8.16 -12.16
N GLY A 227 7.62 -9.30 -12.30
CA GLY A 227 8.62 -9.55 -13.32
C GLY A 227 10.06 -9.27 -12.90
N SER A 228 10.29 -8.72 -11.70
CA SER A 228 11.64 -8.51 -11.15
C SER A 228 12.38 -9.84 -10.98
N ASP A 229 13.67 -9.84 -11.31
CA ASP A 229 14.53 -11.01 -11.12
C ASP A 229 14.70 -11.33 -9.63
N HIS A 230 14.58 -12.60 -9.26
CA HIS A 230 14.73 -13.07 -7.88
C HIS A 230 16.16 -12.96 -7.32
N ASN A 231 17.15 -12.81 -8.18
CA ASN A 231 18.55 -12.55 -7.85
C ASN A 231 18.94 -11.09 -8.08
N SER A 232 17.96 -10.22 -8.34
CA SER A 232 18.21 -8.78 -8.50
C SER A 232 18.96 -8.22 -7.29
N THR A 233 19.87 -7.30 -7.57
CA THR A 233 20.61 -6.52 -6.56
C THR A 233 20.00 -5.13 -6.42
N THR A 234 20.57 -4.34 -5.49
CA THR A 234 20.31 -2.90 -5.40
C THR A 234 20.48 -2.22 -6.76
N ARG A 235 19.49 -1.42 -7.19
CA ARG A 235 19.46 -0.78 -8.52
C ARG A 235 18.52 0.42 -8.59
N LEU A 236 18.78 1.30 -9.57
CA LEU A 236 17.82 2.30 -10.05
C LEU A 236 16.88 1.67 -11.08
N THR A 237 15.57 1.69 -10.81
CA THR A 237 14.54 1.04 -11.64
C THR A 237 13.26 1.87 -11.73
N ALA A 238 12.47 1.61 -12.79
CA ALA A 238 11.09 2.07 -12.89
C ALA A 238 10.15 1.12 -12.13
N THR A 239 9.02 1.66 -11.68
CA THR A 239 7.89 0.90 -11.13
C THR A 239 6.77 0.78 -12.16
N ASN A 240 5.83 -0.14 -11.94
CA ASN A 240 4.64 -0.31 -12.78
C ASN A 240 3.52 0.65 -12.37
N PHE A 241 2.47 0.73 -13.19
CA PHE A 241 1.35 1.64 -12.98
C PHE A 241 0.68 1.44 -11.61
N GLU A 242 0.53 0.21 -11.14
CA GLU A 242 -0.11 -0.08 -9.86
C GLU A 242 0.68 0.50 -8.68
N ASN A 243 2.01 0.38 -8.69
CA ASN A 243 2.86 0.99 -7.67
C ASN A 243 2.90 2.52 -7.80
N GLN A 244 2.97 3.05 -9.03
CA GLN A 244 2.89 4.50 -9.27
C GLN A 244 1.56 5.09 -8.77
N ALA A 245 0.44 4.39 -9.00
CA ALA A 245 -0.87 4.80 -8.51
C ALA A 245 -0.93 4.77 -6.97
N ALA A 246 -0.30 3.78 -6.34
CA ALA A 246 -0.22 3.72 -4.87
C ALA A 246 0.64 4.85 -4.28
N SER A 247 1.74 5.22 -4.94
CA SER A 247 2.64 6.31 -4.52
C SER A 247 2.17 7.70 -4.94
N ALA A 248 1.16 7.80 -5.81
CA ALA A 248 0.67 9.08 -6.33
C ALA A 248 0.23 10.03 -5.20
N GLY A 249 -0.41 9.52 -4.15
CA GLY A 249 -0.80 10.34 -3.00
C GLY A 249 0.39 10.97 -2.28
N ASP A 250 1.50 10.21 -2.15
CA ASP A 250 2.69 10.65 -1.42
C ASP A 250 3.58 11.56 -2.28
N LEU A 251 3.55 11.41 -3.61
CA LEU A 251 4.36 12.19 -4.56
C LEU A 251 3.65 13.42 -5.14
N GLY A 252 2.42 13.71 -4.74
CA GLY A 252 1.66 14.87 -5.24
C GLY A 252 0.98 14.65 -6.60
N GLY A 253 0.67 13.41 -6.93
CA GLY A 253 -0.18 13.02 -8.06
C GLY A 253 0.46 12.00 -9.01
N ILE A 254 -0.38 11.35 -9.82
CA ILE A 254 0.05 10.34 -10.80
C ILE A 254 1.01 10.92 -11.85
N GLU A 255 0.86 12.21 -12.18
CA GLU A 255 1.71 12.92 -13.13
C GLU A 255 3.17 13.03 -12.67
N VAL A 256 3.39 13.13 -11.35
CA VAL A 256 4.71 13.12 -10.75
C VAL A 256 5.19 11.69 -10.59
N SER A 257 4.36 10.83 -9.98
CA SER A 257 4.75 9.46 -9.64
C SER A 257 5.14 8.61 -10.86
N ARG A 258 4.45 8.76 -12.00
CA ARG A 258 4.75 8.01 -13.22
C ARG A 258 6.12 8.31 -13.84
N ASN A 259 6.70 9.47 -13.50
CA ASN A 259 7.97 9.94 -14.02
C ASN A 259 9.12 9.77 -13.00
N ARG A 260 8.81 9.28 -11.79
CA ARG A 260 9.80 9.11 -10.72
C ARG A 260 10.31 7.68 -10.69
N LEU A 261 11.63 7.51 -10.76
CA LEU A 261 12.27 6.21 -10.58
C LEU A 261 12.47 5.94 -9.09
N VAL A 262 12.94 4.73 -8.77
CA VAL A 262 13.25 4.31 -7.41
C VAL A 262 14.62 3.64 -7.38
N ILE A 263 15.45 4.01 -6.40
CA ILE A 263 16.59 3.18 -5.98
C ILE A 263 16.07 2.21 -4.93
N THR A 264 16.21 0.91 -5.17
CA THR A 264 15.66 -0.13 -4.28
C THR A 264 16.65 -1.27 -4.12
N ILE A 265 16.74 -1.86 -2.92
CA ILE A 265 17.44 -3.14 -2.73
C ILE A 265 16.72 -4.24 -3.50
N GLY A 266 17.48 -5.20 -4.01
CA GLY A 266 16.93 -6.27 -4.83
C GLY A 266 16.37 -7.44 -4.01
N LEU A 267 15.64 -8.32 -4.67
CA LEU A 267 15.13 -9.56 -4.07
C LEU A 267 16.26 -10.50 -3.66
N GLY A 268 17.37 -10.50 -4.42
CA GLY A 268 18.58 -11.22 -4.08
C GLY A 268 19.26 -10.64 -2.85
N THR A 269 19.21 -9.32 -2.66
CA THR A 269 19.72 -8.61 -1.47
C THR A 269 18.93 -9.00 -0.22
N ILE A 270 17.59 -8.98 -0.30
CA ILE A 270 16.69 -9.34 0.81
C ILE A 270 16.91 -10.80 1.25
N THR A 271 17.08 -11.70 0.27
CA THR A 271 17.23 -13.14 0.52
C THR A 271 18.68 -13.63 0.63
N TYR A 272 19.66 -12.72 0.64
CA TYR A 272 21.08 -13.05 0.69
C TYR A 272 21.45 -13.87 1.93
N ASN A 273 20.88 -13.50 3.09
CA ASN A 273 21.04 -14.26 4.33
C ASN A 273 19.93 -15.34 4.44
N PRO A 274 20.22 -16.64 4.24
CA PRO A 274 19.20 -17.69 4.28
C PRO A 274 18.56 -17.88 5.66
N GLU A 275 19.28 -17.50 6.73
CA GLU A 275 18.82 -17.55 8.12
C GLU A 275 18.10 -16.25 8.55
N GLY A 276 18.09 -15.22 7.69
CA GLY A 276 17.45 -13.94 7.95
C GLY A 276 15.95 -14.08 8.24
N VAL A 277 15.47 -13.33 9.22
CA VAL A 277 14.04 -13.28 9.57
C VAL A 277 13.37 -12.23 8.69
N THR A 278 12.68 -12.71 7.65
CA THR A 278 11.92 -11.86 6.73
C THR A 278 10.44 -11.92 7.04
N ILE A 279 9.86 -10.78 7.40
CA ILE A 279 8.44 -10.65 7.69
C ILE A 279 7.81 -9.74 6.64
N ILE A 280 6.83 -10.26 5.93
CA ILE A 280 5.96 -9.46 5.06
C ILE A 280 4.63 -9.26 5.76
N PHE A 281 4.22 -8.01 5.93
CA PHE A 281 2.93 -7.69 6.54
C PHE A 281 1.98 -7.05 5.53
N ALA A 282 0.74 -7.52 5.52
CA ALA A 282 -0.27 -7.07 4.57
C ALA A 282 -1.65 -7.03 5.22
N ALA A 283 -2.42 -5.99 4.92
CA ALA A 283 -3.73 -5.76 5.50
C ALA A 283 -4.77 -5.44 4.43
N GLY A 284 -6.00 -5.88 4.69
CA GLY A 284 -7.17 -5.60 3.86
C GLY A 284 -7.38 -6.58 2.71
N GLU A 285 -8.65 -6.75 2.35
CA GLU A 285 -9.10 -7.69 1.31
C GLU A 285 -8.51 -7.39 -0.08
N ALA A 286 -8.20 -6.13 -0.36
CA ALA A 286 -7.52 -5.72 -1.60
C ALA A 286 -6.17 -6.44 -1.82
N LYS A 287 -5.52 -6.94 -0.74
CA LYS A 287 -4.26 -7.70 -0.82
C LYS A 287 -4.47 -9.21 -0.95
N ALA A 288 -5.68 -9.73 -0.77
CA ALA A 288 -5.93 -11.17 -0.80
C ALA A 288 -5.53 -11.87 -2.13
N PRO A 289 -5.74 -11.28 -3.33
CA PRO A 289 -5.32 -11.90 -4.58
C PRO A 289 -3.79 -12.10 -4.66
N VAL A 290 -3.03 -11.05 -4.32
CA VAL A 290 -1.57 -11.08 -4.39
C VAL A 290 -0.94 -11.92 -3.27
N LEU A 291 -1.55 -11.96 -2.09
CA LEU A 291 -1.13 -12.85 -0.99
C LEU A 291 -1.29 -14.32 -1.36
N LYS A 292 -2.45 -14.69 -1.93
CA LYS A 292 -2.68 -16.04 -2.44
C LYS A 292 -1.58 -16.42 -3.43
N ASN A 293 -1.26 -15.52 -4.35
CA ASN A 293 -0.21 -15.79 -5.33
C ASN A 293 1.18 -15.93 -4.71
N ALA A 294 1.53 -15.11 -3.72
CA ALA A 294 2.82 -15.17 -3.04
C ALA A 294 3.01 -16.44 -2.20
N LEU A 295 1.92 -16.95 -1.60
CA LEU A 295 1.95 -18.02 -0.61
C LEU A 295 1.68 -19.42 -1.18
N GLU A 296 0.90 -19.53 -2.25
CA GLU A 296 0.41 -20.82 -2.76
C GLU A 296 1.00 -21.24 -4.11
N ASN A 297 1.73 -20.36 -4.80
CA ASN A 297 2.40 -20.71 -6.05
C ASN A 297 3.86 -21.13 -5.82
N PRO A 298 4.42 -21.95 -6.73
CA PRO A 298 5.86 -22.15 -6.80
C PRO A 298 6.59 -20.82 -7.08
N VAL A 299 7.92 -20.84 -6.90
CA VAL A 299 8.79 -19.70 -7.19
C VAL A 299 8.61 -19.25 -8.64
N ASP A 300 8.15 -18.01 -8.83
CA ASP A 300 7.84 -17.41 -10.13
C ASP A 300 8.04 -15.89 -10.08
N ASN A 301 8.69 -15.30 -11.09
CA ASN A 301 8.95 -13.86 -11.16
C ASN A 301 7.68 -13.02 -11.35
N LEU A 302 6.58 -13.62 -11.81
CA LEU A 302 5.26 -12.99 -11.79
C LEU A 302 4.77 -12.71 -10.36
N TYR A 303 5.33 -13.41 -9.37
CA TYR A 303 5.01 -13.29 -7.96
C TYR A 303 6.31 -13.03 -7.16
N PRO A 304 6.86 -11.79 -7.20
CA PRO A 304 8.18 -11.46 -6.63
C PRO A 304 8.41 -11.98 -5.21
N ALA A 305 7.38 -11.93 -4.37
CA ALA A 305 7.44 -12.38 -2.99
C ALA A 305 7.69 -13.90 -2.81
N THR A 306 7.50 -14.72 -3.87
CA THR A 306 7.81 -16.17 -3.82
C THR A 306 9.31 -16.44 -3.65
N VAL A 307 10.19 -15.47 -3.94
CA VAL A 307 11.64 -15.57 -3.65
C VAL A 307 11.92 -15.86 -2.17
N LEU A 308 11.03 -15.42 -1.27
CA LEU A 308 11.16 -15.58 0.17
C LEU A 308 11.07 -17.05 0.61
N GLN A 309 10.62 -17.96 -0.26
CA GLN A 309 10.71 -19.41 -0.04
C GLN A 309 12.17 -19.89 0.15
N ARG A 310 13.17 -19.07 -0.24
CA ARG A 310 14.59 -19.33 0.00
C ARG A 310 15.01 -19.21 1.47
N GLN A 311 14.25 -18.49 2.29
CA GLN A 311 14.59 -18.23 3.68
C GLN A 311 13.70 -19.07 4.61
N GLN A 312 14.33 -19.89 5.45
CA GLN A 312 13.61 -20.76 6.38
C GLN A 312 12.77 -19.96 7.40
N ASN A 313 13.19 -18.72 7.69
CA ASN A 313 12.56 -17.84 8.67
C ASN A 313 11.63 -16.79 8.03
N ALA A 314 11.33 -16.89 6.73
CA ALA A 314 10.37 -15.99 6.07
C ALA A 314 8.93 -16.25 6.54
N ARG A 315 8.17 -15.22 6.88
CA ARG A 315 6.79 -15.32 7.38
C ARG A 315 5.93 -14.19 6.83
N PHE A 316 4.63 -14.48 6.69
CA PHE A 316 3.63 -13.46 6.37
C PHE A 316 2.73 -13.17 7.57
N TYR A 317 2.61 -11.91 7.97
CA TYR A 317 1.67 -11.49 8.99
C TYR A 317 0.53 -10.73 8.32
N ILE A 318 -0.69 -11.25 8.40
CA ILE A 318 -1.79 -10.76 7.57
C ILE A 318 -3.07 -10.57 8.37
N THR A 319 -3.91 -9.61 7.97
CA THR A 319 -5.24 -9.47 8.58
C THR A 319 -6.20 -10.53 8.05
N GLU A 320 -7.28 -10.83 8.78
CA GLU A 320 -8.34 -11.74 8.34
C GLU A 320 -8.83 -11.43 6.92
N GLY A 321 -9.13 -10.17 6.63
CA GLY A 321 -9.53 -9.71 5.30
C GLY A 321 -8.49 -10.03 4.20
N ALA A 322 -7.21 -9.95 4.52
CA ALA A 322 -6.13 -10.27 3.59
C ALA A 322 -5.99 -11.78 3.34
N ALA A 323 -6.42 -12.61 4.30
CA ALA A 323 -6.35 -14.06 4.22
C ALA A 323 -7.54 -14.71 3.49
N VAL A 324 -8.62 -13.97 3.16
CA VAL A 324 -9.91 -14.54 2.73
C VAL A 324 -9.86 -15.38 1.45
N ARG A 325 -8.83 -15.20 0.61
CA ARG A 325 -8.64 -15.96 -0.63
C ARG A 325 -7.64 -17.12 -0.52
N LEU A 326 -7.00 -17.28 0.64
CA LEU A 326 -6.12 -18.43 0.88
C LEU A 326 -6.95 -19.70 0.99
N HIS A 327 -6.47 -20.78 0.38
CA HIS A 327 -7.07 -22.10 0.40
C HIS A 327 -7.43 -22.52 1.83
N ASP A 328 -6.50 -22.41 2.77
CA ASP A 328 -6.76 -22.79 4.18
C ASP A 328 -7.82 -21.93 4.85
N SER A 329 -7.94 -20.66 4.48
CA SER A 329 -9.00 -19.78 4.97
C SER A 329 -10.36 -20.18 4.41
N VAL A 330 -10.41 -20.52 3.12
CA VAL A 330 -11.63 -20.97 2.45
C VAL A 330 -12.07 -22.32 2.99
N GLU A 331 -11.14 -23.28 3.14
CA GLU A 331 -11.39 -24.58 3.77
C GLU A 331 -11.91 -24.41 5.20
N LYS A 332 -11.23 -23.61 6.04
CA LYS A 332 -11.68 -23.33 7.40
C LYS A 332 -13.11 -22.77 7.43
N TYR A 333 -13.42 -21.82 6.53
CA TYR A 333 -14.75 -21.22 6.44
C TYR A 333 -15.85 -22.25 6.14
N PHE A 334 -15.62 -23.16 5.19
CA PHE A 334 -16.63 -24.16 4.83
C PHE A 334 -16.70 -25.33 5.82
N MET A 335 -15.55 -25.83 6.26
CA MET A 335 -15.43 -27.08 7.03
C MET A 335 -15.69 -26.93 8.53
N GLU A 336 -15.45 -25.74 9.12
CA GLU A 336 -15.62 -25.51 10.55
C GLU A 336 -16.88 -24.70 10.88
N GLY A 337 -17.44 -24.91 12.08
CA GLY A 337 -18.62 -24.18 12.56
C GLY A 337 -19.92 -24.59 11.89
N GLU A 338 -21.03 -23.99 12.33
CA GLU A 338 -22.36 -24.28 11.82
C GLU A 338 -22.50 -23.95 10.32
N TRP A 339 -23.25 -24.79 9.58
CA TRP A 339 -23.59 -24.50 8.20
C TRP A 339 -24.71 -23.46 8.12
N THR A 340 -24.34 -22.19 7.87
CA THR A 340 -25.29 -21.10 7.74
C THR A 340 -25.76 -20.93 6.29
N PHE A 341 -26.88 -20.24 6.10
CA PHE A 341 -27.35 -19.88 4.74
C PHE A 341 -26.31 -19.05 3.97
N ALA A 342 -25.51 -18.22 4.65
CA ALA A 342 -24.42 -17.48 4.01
C ALA A 342 -23.37 -18.40 3.39
N LYS A 343 -23.08 -19.57 4.00
CA LYS A 343 -22.22 -20.60 3.38
C LYS A 343 -22.86 -21.18 2.13
N THR A 344 -24.16 -21.47 2.16
CA THR A 344 -24.93 -21.93 0.98
C THR A 344 -24.86 -20.92 -0.16
N GLU A 345 -25.12 -19.64 0.12
CA GLU A 345 -25.01 -18.57 -0.88
C GLU A 345 -23.60 -18.54 -1.48
N LYS A 346 -22.58 -18.47 -0.63
CA LYS A 346 -21.19 -18.40 -1.07
C LYS A 346 -20.78 -19.60 -1.92
N ALA A 347 -21.09 -20.83 -1.49
CA ALA A 347 -20.76 -22.05 -2.23
C ALA A 347 -21.37 -22.04 -3.64
N ILE A 348 -22.67 -21.69 -3.75
CA ILE A 348 -23.37 -21.65 -5.04
C ILE A 348 -22.83 -20.51 -5.94
N PHE A 349 -22.52 -19.34 -5.38
CA PHE A 349 -21.89 -18.25 -6.14
C PHE A 349 -20.51 -18.66 -6.67
N ASP A 350 -19.67 -19.21 -5.80
CA ASP A 350 -18.31 -19.66 -6.15
C ASP A 350 -18.37 -20.76 -7.23
N LEU A 351 -19.32 -21.71 -7.12
CA LEU A 351 -19.56 -22.72 -8.14
C LEU A 351 -19.97 -22.09 -9.48
N CYS A 352 -20.97 -21.20 -9.49
CA CYS A 352 -21.44 -20.54 -10.72
C CYS A 352 -20.29 -19.84 -11.47
N GLN A 353 -19.39 -19.17 -10.74
CA GLN A 353 -18.21 -18.54 -11.32
C GLN A 353 -17.22 -19.58 -11.85
N LYS A 354 -16.96 -20.63 -11.08
CA LYS A 354 -16.01 -21.70 -11.41
C LYS A 354 -16.36 -22.45 -12.69
N ILE A 355 -17.65 -22.77 -12.90
CA ILE A 355 -18.11 -23.50 -14.10
C ILE A 355 -18.72 -22.56 -15.16
N ASN A 356 -18.66 -21.24 -14.94
CA ASN A 356 -19.23 -20.22 -15.82
C ASN A 356 -20.69 -20.52 -16.22
N LYS A 357 -21.53 -20.82 -15.23
CA LYS A 357 -22.94 -21.20 -15.41
C LYS A 357 -23.83 -20.31 -14.54
N TYR A 358 -24.94 -19.84 -15.09
CA TYR A 358 -25.92 -19.10 -14.29
C TYR A 358 -26.64 -20.02 -13.31
N ALA A 359 -26.97 -19.52 -12.11
CA ALA A 359 -27.60 -20.30 -11.04
C ALA A 359 -28.87 -21.07 -11.49
N HIS A 360 -29.74 -20.45 -12.29
CA HIS A 360 -30.97 -21.08 -12.79
C HIS A 360 -30.73 -22.20 -13.83
N LYS A 361 -29.48 -22.35 -14.30
CA LYS A 361 -29.08 -23.43 -15.19
C LYS A 361 -28.34 -24.56 -14.46
N LEU A 362 -28.00 -24.38 -13.18
CA LEU A 362 -27.32 -25.42 -12.42
C LEU A 362 -28.16 -26.69 -12.38
N GLU A 363 -27.47 -27.83 -12.40
CA GLU A 363 -28.05 -29.15 -12.22
C GLU A 363 -27.57 -29.72 -10.89
N LEU A 364 -28.31 -30.71 -10.37
CA LEU A 364 -27.94 -31.35 -9.09
C LEU A 364 -26.55 -31.98 -9.15
N GLU A 365 -26.15 -32.46 -10.33
CA GLU A 365 -24.84 -33.04 -10.59
C GLU A 365 -23.71 -32.01 -10.48
N ASP A 366 -23.95 -30.74 -10.87
CA ASP A 366 -22.99 -29.65 -10.70
C ASP A 366 -22.67 -29.43 -9.21
N LEU A 367 -23.72 -29.47 -8.36
CA LEU A 367 -23.61 -29.26 -6.92
C LEU A 367 -22.89 -30.43 -6.23
N LYS A 368 -23.20 -31.67 -6.64
CA LYS A 368 -22.59 -32.89 -6.06
C LYS A 368 -21.10 -32.99 -6.40
N ASN A 369 -20.71 -32.56 -7.60
CA ASN A 369 -19.32 -32.61 -8.04
C ASN A 369 -18.45 -31.48 -7.48
N ASP A 370 -19.06 -30.47 -6.85
CA ASP A 370 -18.32 -29.43 -6.17
C ASP A 370 -18.06 -29.75 -4.70
N ARG A 371 -16.81 -29.50 -4.27
CA ARG A 371 -16.33 -29.79 -2.92
C ARG A 371 -17.16 -29.12 -1.83
N TYR A 372 -17.60 -27.88 -2.03
CA TYR A 372 -18.33 -27.13 -1.01
C TYR A 372 -19.83 -27.25 -1.19
N CYS A 373 -20.34 -27.26 -2.42
CA CYS A 373 -21.77 -27.47 -2.63
C CYS A 373 -22.24 -28.85 -2.15
N SER A 374 -21.41 -29.89 -2.27
CA SER A 374 -21.72 -31.23 -1.75
C SER A 374 -21.94 -31.28 -0.23
N LEU A 375 -21.47 -30.27 0.52
CA LEU A 375 -21.64 -30.15 1.96
C LEU A 375 -22.91 -29.41 2.38
N ILE A 376 -23.69 -28.87 1.43
CA ILE A 376 -24.94 -28.16 1.74
C ILE A 376 -25.95 -29.12 2.40
N PRO A 377 -26.49 -28.81 3.59
CA PRO A 377 -27.52 -29.61 4.23
C PRO A 377 -28.78 -29.72 3.36
N ASP A 378 -29.32 -30.94 3.29
CA ASP A 378 -30.45 -31.30 2.43
C ASP A 378 -30.23 -30.87 0.98
N LEU A 379 -29.09 -31.26 0.37
CA LEU A 379 -28.70 -30.83 -0.97
C LEU A 379 -29.76 -31.19 -2.04
N ARG A 380 -30.39 -30.16 -2.59
CA ARG A 380 -31.43 -30.23 -3.62
C ARG A 380 -31.54 -28.91 -4.38
N MET A 381 -32.21 -28.91 -5.53
CA MET A 381 -32.30 -27.71 -6.39
C MET A 381 -33.05 -26.54 -5.74
N GLU A 382 -33.93 -26.82 -4.77
CA GLU A 382 -34.61 -25.80 -3.97
C GLU A 382 -33.62 -24.91 -3.20
N ARG A 383 -32.46 -25.43 -2.81
CA ARG A 383 -31.39 -24.61 -2.19
C ARG A 383 -30.85 -23.57 -3.16
N VAL A 384 -30.70 -23.92 -4.45
CA VAL A 384 -30.30 -22.97 -5.49
C VAL A 384 -31.37 -21.91 -5.70
N GLN A 385 -32.65 -22.33 -5.69
CA GLN A 385 -33.77 -21.41 -5.81
C GLN A 385 -33.82 -20.42 -4.62
N GLU A 386 -33.59 -20.89 -3.39
CA GLU A 386 -33.49 -20.04 -2.20
C GLU A 386 -32.37 -18.99 -2.34
N VAL A 387 -31.20 -19.36 -2.88
CA VAL A 387 -30.10 -18.41 -3.15
C VAL A 387 -30.48 -17.39 -4.23
N ILE A 388 -31.17 -17.82 -5.30
CA ILE A 388 -31.67 -16.92 -6.34
C ILE A 388 -32.67 -15.92 -5.74
N ASP A 389 -33.61 -16.39 -4.93
CA ASP A 389 -34.65 -15.55 -4.33
C ASP A 389 -34.07 -14.62 -3.26
N ALA A 390 -33.11 -15.09 -2.45
CA ALA A 390 -32.38 -14.24 -1.53
C ALA A 390 -31.59 -13.15 -2.25
N THR A 391 -30.96 -13.48 -3.39
CA THR A 391 -30.23 -12.51 -4.23
C THR A 391 -31.18 -11.47 -4.82
N LYS A 392 -32.32 -11.90 -5.39
CA LYS A 392 -33.36 -10.99 -5.89
C LYS A 392 -33.87 -10.07 -4.79
N LYS A 393 -34.19 -10.62 -3.62
CA LYS A 393 -34.65 -9.85 -2.47
C LYS A 393 -33.63 -8.81 -2.00
N LYS A 394 -32.32 -9.14 -2.02
CA LYS A 394 -31.23 -8.18 -1.74
C LYS A 394 -31.21 -7.05 -2.76
N ILE A 395 -31.33 -7.38 -4.06
CA ILE A 395 -31.41 -6.39 -5.14
C ILE A 395 -32.64 -5.49 -4.94
N GLU A 396 -33.83 -6.08 -4.81
CA GLU A 396 -35.10 -5.38 -4.60
C GLU A 396 -35.08 -4.47 -3.37
N LYS A 397 -34.50 -4.94 -2.25
CA LYS A 397 -34.30 -4.11 -1.07
C LYS A 397 -33.43 -2.88 -1.38
N GLY A 398 -32.35 -3.06 -2.15
CA GLY A 398 -31.53 -1.95 -2.65
C GLY A 398 -32.24 -1.04 -3.65
N LEU A 399 -33.39 -1.45 -4.20
CA LEU A 399 -34.20 -0.61 -5.09
C LEU A 399 -35.14 0.35 -4.34
N LEU A 400 -35.42 0.08 -3.05
CA LEU A 400 -36.36 0.85 -2.25
C LEU A 400 -35.88 2.29 -2.07
N LYS A 401 -36.82 3.24 -2.12
CA LYS A 401 -36.56 4.64 -1.83
C LYS A 401 -36.66 4.85 -0.33
N GLU A 402 -35.55 5.24 0.28
CA GLU A 402 -35.53 5.66 1.67
C GLU A 402 -36.22 7.02 1.84
N LYS A 403 -36.99 7.18 2.91
CA LYS A 403 -37.70 8.41 3.29
C LYS A 403 -37.49 8.68 4.77
N ASP A 404 -37.50 9.96 5.14
CA ASP A 404 -37.40 10.41 6.54
C ASP A 404 -36.13 9.90 7.23
N GLN A 405 -35.06 9.70 6.45
CA GLN A 405 -33.77 9.21 6.94
C GLN A 405 -32.76 10.34 7.11
N ALA A 406 -31.83 10.17 8.05
CA ALA A 406 -30.64 10.99 8.19
C ALA A 406 -29.40 10.18 7.79
N PHE A 407 -28.72 10.62 6.73
CA PHE A 407 -27.49 10.01 6.24
C PHE A 407 -26.30 10.82 6.71
N LEU A 408 -25.35 10.16 7.39
CA LEU A 408 -24.04 10.73 7.69
C LEU A 408 -23.01 10.14 6.72
N HIS A 409 -22.49 10.97 5.84
CA HIS A 409 -21.36 10.63 4.99
C HIS A 409 -20.08 11.12 5.65
N THR A 410 -19.16 10.19 5.89
CA THR A 410 -17.78 10.51 6.29
C THR A 410 -16.87 10.24 5.12
N GLY A 411 -15.99 11.19 4.82
CA GLY A 411 -15.06 11.08 3.71
C GLY A 411 -13.79 11.85 4.02
N PRO A 412 -12.63 11.39 3.52
CA PRO A 412 -11.43 12.19 3.63
C PRO A 412 -11.62 13.47 2.82
N HIS A 413 -12.02 13.39 1.54
CA HIS A 413 -12.25 14.54 0.69
C HIS A 413 -13.75 14.70 0.31
N HIS A 414 -14.17 15.93 -0.02
CA HIS A 414 -15.55 16.21 -0.41
C HIS A 414 -15.92 15.56 -1.76
N ASP A 415 -14.95 15.47 -2.68
CA ASP A 415 -15.13 14.85 -3.99
C ASP A 415 -15.34 13.33 -3.95
N ASP A 416 -14.73 12.63 -2.97
CA ASP A 416 -14.86 11.16 -2.86
C ASP A 416 -16.32 10.75 -2.71
N ILE A 417 -17.06 11.53 -1.92
CA ILE A 417 -18.48 11.28 -1.70
C ILE A 417 -19.26 11.87 -2.86
N MET A 418 -19.15 13.18 -3.11
CA MET A 418 -20.04 13.92 -4.00
C MET A 418 -19.85 13.59 -5.48
N LEU A 419 -18.63 13.27 -5.92
CA LEU A 419 -18.31 12.88 -7.29
C LEU A 419 -18.19 11.36 -7.45
N GLY A 420 -17.65 10.66 -6.44
CA GLY A 420 -17.40 9.23 -6.52
C GLY A 420 -18.65 8.36 -6.38
N ILE A 421 -19.39 8.51 -5.28
CA ILE A 421 -20.48 7.58 -4.93
C ILE A 421 -21.85 8.25 -5.08
N PHE A 422 -21.95 9.54 -4.73
CA PHE A 422 -23.20 10.28 -4.70
C PHE A 422 -23.95 10.22 -6.03
N PRO A 423 -23.34 10.37 -7.22
CA PRO A 423 -24.08 10.30 -8.49
C PRO A 423 -24.76 8.94 -8.71
N CYS A 424 -24.18 7.84 -8.22
CA CYS A 424 -24.75 6.50 -8.33
C CYS A 424 -25.90 6.26 -7.36
N ILE A 425 -25.89 6.89 -6.18
CA ILE A 425 -26.91 6.68 -5.13
C ILE A 425 -27.98 7.77 -5.08
N VAL A 426 -27.70 8.97 -5.60
CA VAL A 426 -28.61 10.13 -5.61
C VAL A 426 -29.97 9.81 -6.19
N PRO A 427 -30.11 9.13 -7.35
CA PRO A 427 -31.43 8.81 -7.90
C PRO A 427 -32.32 7.98 -6.95
N ARG A 428 -31.71 7.24 -6.00
CA ARG A 428 -32.40 6.42 -4.99
C ARG A 428 -32.72 7.22 -3.72
N LEU A 429 -31.74 8.00 -3.26
CA LEU A 429 -31.78 8.65 -1.94
C LEU A 429 -32.32 10.09 -1.98
N ARG A 430 -32.43 10.70 -3.16
CA ARG A 430 -32.93 12.07 -3.35
C ARG A 430 -34.44 12.13 -3.09
N ASN A 431 -34.78 12.25 -1.82
CA ASN A 431 -36.11 12.55 -1.33
C ASN A 431 -36.04 13.80 -0.45
N HIS A 432 -37.02 14.69 -0.58
CA HIS A 432 -37.10 15.94 0.19
C HIS A 432 -37.23 15.72 1.70
N THR A 433 -37.69 14.54 2.13
CA THR A 433 -37.78 14.20 3.56
C THR A 433 -36.47 13.68 4.14
N ASN A 434 -35.49 13.30 3.30
CA ASN A 434 -34.19 12.83 3.76
C ASN A 434 -33.26 14.01 4.08
N ARG A 435 -32.40 13.83 5.09
CA ARG A 435 -31.36 14.77 5.48
C ARG A 435 -29.99 14.14 5.26
N PHE A 436 -29.06 14.90 4.68
CA PHE A 436 -27.70 14.45 4.43
C PHE A 436 -26.72 15.35 5.18
N HIS A 437 -25.87 14.74 5.99
CA HIS A 437 -24.79 15.38 6.70
C HIS A 437 -23.47 14.87 6.12
N PHE A 438 -22.59 15.79 5.75
CA PHE A 438 -21.28 15.46 5.21
C PHE A 438 -20.23 15.91 6.23
N ALA A 439 -19.50 14.94 6.78
CA ALA A 439 -18.37 15.16 7.67
C ALA A 439 -17.09 14.86 6.89
N VAL A 440 -16.51 15.91 6.33
CA VAL A 440 -15.27 15.84 5.54
C VAL A 440 -14.10 16.06 6.50
N LEU A 441 -13.26 15.03 6.64
CA LEU A 441 -12.24 14.95 7.69
C LEU A 441 -10.87 15.49 7.25
N THR A 442 -10.70 15.80 5.96
CA THR A 442 -9.49 16.43 5.42
C THR A 442 -9.87 17.58 4.50
N SER A 443 -9.11 18.67 4.49
CA SER A 443 -9.27 19.72 3.50
C SER A 443 -8.46 19.37 2.25
N GLY A 444 -8.99 19.68 1.06
CA GLY A 444 -8.31 19.50 -0.22
C GLY A 444 -7.09 20.41 -0.44
N PHE A 445 -6.58 21.06 0.61
CA PHE A 445 -5.50 22.04 0.50
C PHE A 445 -4.19 21.42 -0.01
N THR A 446 -3.99 20.11 0.20
CA THR A 446 -2.82 19.38 -0.31
C THR A 446 -2.92 19.00 -1.79
N ALA A 447 -4.08 19.22 -2.45
CA ALA A 447 -4.28 18.89 -3.87
C ALA A 447 -3.85 20.03 -4.82
N VAL A 448 -3.63 21.24 -4.30
CA VAL A 448 -3.19 22.40 -5.10
C VAL A 448 -1.70 22.64 -4.85
N THR A 449 -0.87 22.46 -5.87
CA THR A 449 0.56 22.74 -5.76
C THR A 449 0.85 24.23 -5.92
N ASN A 450 1.92 24.73 -5.29
CA ASN A 450 2.38 26.11 -5.48
C ASN A 450 2.56 26.47 -6.96
N LYS A 451 3.07 25.52 -7.76
CA LYS A 451 3.24 25.68 -9.20
C LYS A 451 1.91 25.83 -9.94
N MET A 452 0.89 25.03 -9.57
CA MET A 452 -0.45 25.18 -10.13
C MET A 452 -1.02 26.57 -9.81
N LEU A 453 -0.91 27.02 -8.56
CA LEU A 453 -1.38 28.34 -8.16
C LEU A 453 -0.66 29.46 -8.91
N GLN A 454 0.67 29.37 -9.02
CA GLN A 454 1.47 30.34 -9.76
C GLN A 454 1.04 30.42 -11.22
N ASN A 455 0.89 29.28 -11.90
CA ASN A 455 0.44 29.24 -13.29
C ASN A 455 -0.95 29.86 -13.45
N LEU A 456 -1.88 29.59 -12.52
CA LEU A 456 -3.22 30.17 -12.52
C LEU A 456 -3.17 31.69 -12.34
N MET A 457 -2.35 32.19 -11.41
CA MET A 457 -2.16 33.64 -11.22
C MET A 457 -1.60 34.30 -12.48
N GLU A 458 -0.57 33.71 -13.10
CA GLU A 458 0.03 34.20 -14.34
C GLU A 458 -1.00 34.23 -15.50
N GLU A 459 -1.85 33.21 -15.61
CA GLU A 459 -2.94 33.18 -16.59
C GLU A 459 -4.02 34.22 -16.29
N THR A 460 -4.47 34.34 -15.04
CA THR A 460 -5.42 35.36 -14.59
C THR A 460 -4.90 36.75 -14.94
N PHE A 461 -3.66 37.09 -14.60
CA PHE A 461 -3.05 38.38 -14.98
C PHE A 461 -3.09 38.62 -16.50
N ARG A 462 -2.80 37.59 -17.29
CA ARG A 462 -2.86 37.66 -18.75
C ARG A 462 -4.28 37.90 -19.25
N HIS A 463 -5.28 37.25 -18.68
CA HIS A 463 -6.68 37.45 -19.02
C HIS A 463 -7.21 38.83 -18.62
N ILE A 464 -6.76 39.37 -17.48
CA ILE A 464 -7.02 40.75 -17.07
C ILE A 464 -6.43 41.73 -18.10
N GLY A 465 -5.15 41.56 -18.46
CA GLY A 465 -4.47 42.40 -19.44
C GLY A 465 -5.12 42.36 -20.84
N GLN A 466 -5.76 41.24 -21.20
CA GLN A 466 -6.52 41.08 -22.44
C GLN A 466 -7.98 41.59 -22.35
N GLY A 467 -8.42 42.09 -21.19
CA GLY A 467 -9.79 42.57 -20.97
C GLY A 467 -10.85 41.47 -20.95
N LYS A 468 -10.45 40.20 -20.73
CA LYS A 468 -11.36 39.04 -20.71
C LYS A 468 -12.13 38.90 -19.39
N ILE A 469 -11.59 39.43 -18.30
CA ILE A 469 -12.24 39.41 -16.97
C ILE A 469 -13.06 40.69 -16.77
N GLN A 470 -14.20 40.77 -17.46
CA GLN A 470 -15.06 41.96 -17.44
C GLN A 470 -15.73 42.19 -16.08
N MET A 471 -15.80 41.15 -15.24
CA MET A 471 -16.41 41.23 -13.91
C MET A 471 -15.71 42.24 -13.00
N LEU A 472 -14.42 42.53 -13.23
CA LEU A 472 -13.66 43.55 -12.52
C LEU A 472 -14.21 44.98 -12.71
N ARG A 473 -15.10 45.20 -13.68
CA ARG A 473 -15.73 46.50 -13.93
C ARG A 473 -16.92 46.78 -13.01
N TYR A 474 -17.42 45.77 -12.30
CA TYR A 474 -18.52 45.93 -11.35
C TYR A 474 -17.95 46.32 -9.98
N PRO A 475 -18.36 47.47 -9.41
CA PRO A 475 -17.81 47.97 -8.15
C PRO A 475 -18.01 47.02 -6.96
N ASP A 476 -19.07 46.21 -7.00
CA ASP A 476 -19.50 45.28 -5.95
C ASP A 476 -19.01 43.84 -6.18
N PHE A 477 -18.19 43.59 -7.21
CA PHE A 477 -17.79 42.24 -7.59
C PHE A 477 -17.07 41.51 -6.45
N PHE A 478 -16.14 42.17 -5.76
CA PHE A 478 -15.35 41.56 -4.69
C PHE A 478 -16.08 41.51 -3.34
N ASP A 479 -17.20 42.23 -3.19
CA ASP A 479 -17.98 42.25 -1.95
C ASP A 479 -19.07 41.15 -1.97
N GLU A 480 -19.90 41.15 -3.02
CA GLU A 480 -21.03 40.23 -3.15
C GLU A 480 -21.17 39.62 -4.55
N GLY A 481 -20.74 40.32 -5.60
CA GLY A 481 -20.94 39.90 -6.99
C GLY A 481 -20.32 38.54 -7.33
N TYR A 482 -19.14 38.21 -6.77
CA TYR A 482 -18.46 36.93 -6.99
C TYR A 482 -19.27 35.74 -6.48
N LYS A 483 -20.05 35.91 -5.40
CA LYS A 483 -20.83 34.83 -4.78
C LYS A 483 -21.89 34.28 -5.74
N TYR A 484 -22.43 35.13 -6.62
CA TYR A 484 -23.43 34.75 -7.62
C TYR A 484 -22.84 34.05 -8.86
N LYS A 485 -21.51 34.04 -9.01
CA LYS A 485 -20.82 33.37 -10.12
C LYS A 485 -20.13 32.08 -9.71
N PHE A 486 -19.87 31.90 -8.42
CA PHE A 486 -19.14 30.76 -7.88
C PHE A 486 -19.65 29.41 -8.41
N ASP A 487 -20.94 29.09 -8.25
CA ASP A 487 -21.51 27.82 -8.70
C ASP A 487 -21.40 27.62 -10.22
N LYS A 488 -21.55 28.71 -10.99
CA LYS A 488 -21.44 28.69 -12.44
C LYS A 488 -20.00 28.41 -12.87
N ASP A 489 -19.04 29.07 -12.25
CA ASP A 489 -17.63 28.98 -12.61
C ASP A 489 -17.06 27.60 -12.24
N VAL A 490 -17.44 27.06 -11.07
CA VAL A 490 -17.15 25.69 -10.67
C VAL A 490 -17.78 24.69 -11.65
N SER A 491 -19.06 24.83 -11.98
CA SER A 491 -19.74 23.93 -12.93
C SER A 491 -19.09 24.00 -14.32
N HIS A 492 -18.77 25.19 -14.80
CA HIS A 492 -18.08 25.39 -16.07
C HIS A 492 -16.71 24.72 -16.09
N TYR A 493 -15.92 24.90 -15.03
CA TYR A 493 -14.62 24.26 -14.91
C TYR A 493 -14.74 22.73 -14.98
N LEU A 494 -15.66 22.15 -14.21
CA LEU A 494 -15.87 20.70 -14.18
C LEU A 494 -16.37 20.14 -15.52
N ASP A 495 -17.29 20.83 -16.18
CA ASP A 495 -17.75 20.45 -17.53
C ASP A 495 -16.59 20.47 -18.52
N LYS A 496 -15.69 21.46 -18.41
CA LYS A 496 -14.52 21.56 -19.30
C LYS A 496 -13.40 20.57 -18.97
N VAL A 497 -13.30 20.12 -17.72
CA VAL A 497 -12.50 18.94 -17.37
C VAL A 497 -13.05 17.71 -18.08
N ALA A 498 -14.36 17.48 -18.06
CA ALA A 498 -14.99 16.35 -18.73
C ALA A 498 -14.81 16.40 -20.26
N ASP A 499 -14.89 17.60 -20.86
CA ASP A 499 -14.67 17.84 -22.29
C ASP A 499 -13.19 17.74 -22.73
N ARG A 500 -12.25 17.65 -21.78
CA ARG A 500 -10.80 17.78 -22.02
C ARG A 500 -10.41 19.10 -22.73
N ASP A 501 -11.12 20.19 -22.41
CA ASP A 501 -10.88 21.53 -22.95
C ASP A 501 -10.06 22.38 -21.97
N GLU A 502 -8.74 22.40 -22.15
CA GLU A 502 -7.83 23.19 -21.29
C GLU A 502 -8.11 24.69 -21.33
N LYS A 503 -8.52 25.24 -22.49
CA LYS A 503 -8.84 26.67 -22.59
C LYS A 503 -10.13 27.00 -21.85
N GLY A 504 -11.13 26.12 -21.98
CA GLY A 504 -12.39 26.21 -21.24
C GLY A 504 -12.19 26.07 -19.73
N LYS A 505 -11.33 25.14 -19.30
CA LYS A 505 -10.94 25.00 -17.89
C LYS A 505 -10.33 26.28 -17.35
N LEU A 506 -9.31 26.82 -18.02
CA LEU A 506 -8.65 28.06 -17.59
C LEU A 506 -9.65 29.22 -17.49
N ARG A 507 -10.59 29.34 -18.44
CA ARG A 507 -11.66 30.34 -18.35
C ARG A 507 -12.56 30.19 -17.12
N GLY A 508 -12.85 28.95 -16.70
CA GLY A 508 -13.71 28.69 -15.54
C GLY A 508 -13.05 28.99 -14.20
N ILE A 509 -11.72 29.00 -14.14
CA ILE A 509 -10.96 29.17 -12.90
C ILE A 509 -10.23 30.53 -12.79
N CYS A 510 -9.89 31.16 -13.92
CA CYS A 510 -9.04 32.36 -13.99
C CYS A 510 -9.78 33.69 -14.03
#